data_AF-A0A078L0S2-F1
#
_entry.id   AF-A0A078L0S2-F1
#
_cell.length_a   1.000
_cell.length_b   1.000
_cell.length_c   1.000
_cell.angle_alpha   90.00
_cell.angle_beta   90.00
_cell.angle_gamma   90.00
#
_symmetry.space_group_name_H-M   'P 1'
#
loop_
_entity.id
_entity.type
_entity.pdbx_description
1 polymer ?
#
loop_
_entity_poly.entity_id
_entity_poly.type
_entity_poly.pdbx_seq_one_letter_code
_entity_poly.pdbx_strand_id
1 'polypeptide(L)'
;MFGKRTDEQISDALLTTYAAWDDYVSAIWASFFVDSGLSQNGVILEIAPGASPKIAYALEKIDFRGDIYLIEPYQDALKAISKKYQTILPQAKLHPLPCVLIDSLNHLPRELDCVISHHPLDDMIMAMDDDPQIFEQLFSWVNQDKLEIHPKFAARWQQLHANPDKISQIENEITRQWVLFVEQIQPKLLMMSQYPSLVLETETMCSLNKQAQLLLQRLKQYFHKQLIADRHVQDLLNHNKNYNFDLIGNEVLNAKNWLIYNRNSSSPGA
;
A
#
# COMPACT_ATOMS: atom_id res chain seq x y z
N MET A 1 0.98 16.46 -18.49
CA MET A 1 1.15 17.14 -17.18
C MET A 1 0.12 16.50 -16.26
N PHE A 2 0.55 15.76 -15.25
CA PHE A 2 -0.35 15.04 -14.34
C PHE A 2 -0.81 16.01 -13.23
N GLY A 3 -2.08 15.93 -12.82
CA GLY A 3 -2.67 16.78 -11.78
C GLY A 3 -3.31 18.09 -12.27
N LYS A 4 -4.48 18.43 -11.73
CA LYS A 4 -5.08 19.77 -11.85
C LYS A 4 -4.35 20.75 -10.93
N ARG A 5 -3.91 21.89 -11.44
CA ARG A 5 -3.43 23.00 -10.58
C ARG A 5 -4.62 23.64 -9.88
N THR A 6 -4.47 23.96 -8.60
CA THR A 6 -5.51 24.60 -7.77
C THR A 6 -4.93 25.82 -7.07
N ASP A 7 -5.74 26.77 -6.63
CA ASP A 7 -5.26 27.86 -5.75
C ASP A 7 -5.44 27.52 -4.26
N GLU A 8 -5.90 26.30 -3.95
CA GLU A 8 -6.12 25.84 -2.58
C GLU A 8 -4.79 25.56 -1.88
N GLN A 9 -4.60 26.18 -0.72
CA GLN A 9 -3.42 25.93 0.11
C GLN A 9 -3.59 24.64 0.92
N ILE A 10 -2.49 23.91 1.06
CA ILE A 10 -2.43 22.75 1.96
C ILE A 10 -2.64 23.21 3.40
N SER A 11 -3.45 22.48 4.17
CA SER A 11 -3.65 22.80 5.58
C SER A 11 -2.46 22.36 6.43
N ASP A 12 -2.15 23.12 7.48
CA ASP A 12 -1.11 22.75 8.45
C ASP A 12 -1.38 21.38 9.07
N ALA A 13 -2.65 21.04 9.32
CA ALA A 13 -3.04 19.74 9.86
C ALA A 13 -2.62 18.59 8.94
N LEU A 14 -2.75 18.75 7.61
CA LEU A 14 -2.35 17.73 6.64
C LEU A 14 -0.83 17.52 6.61
N LEU A 15 -0.06 18.56 6.94
CA LEU A 15 1.41 18.50 7.02
C LEU A 15 1.93 17.98 8.36
N THR A 16 1.14 18.06 9.43
CA THR A 16 1.64 17.87 10.81
C THR A 16 0.97 16.73 11.57
N THR A 17 -0.11 16.13 11.05
CA THR A 17 -0.85 15.08 11.76
C THR A 17 -1.10 13.85 10.88
N TYR A 18 -0.86 12.66 11.44
CA TYR A 18 -1.24 11.40 10.79
C TYR A 18 -2.75 11.31 10.54
N ALA A 19 -3.58 11.84 11.45
CA ALA A 19 -5.04 11.76 11.30
C ALA A 19 -5.55 12.49 10.05
N ALA A 20 -5.08 13.72 9.78
CA ALA A 20 -5.49 14.45 8.59
C ALA A 20 -4.94 13.82 7.31
N TRP A 21 -3.71 13.29 7.36
CA TRP A 21 -3.13 12.54 6.25
C TRP A 21 -3.92 11.26 5.96
N ASP A 22 -4.29 10.52 7.00
CA ASP A 22 -5.04 9.28 6.87
C ASP A 22 -6.44 9.54 6.29
N ASP A 23 -7.14 10.59 6.74
CA ASP A 23 -8.43 10.96 6.17
C ASP A 23 -8.29 11.36 4.68
N TYR A 24 -7.28 12.16 4.34
CA TYR A 24 -7.03 12.56 2.95
C TYR A 24 -6.78 11.34 2.04
N VAL A 25 -5.86 10.46 2.43
CA VAL A 25 -5.53 9.27 1.64
C VAL A 25 -6.71 8.29 1.60
N SER A 26 -7.49 8.17 2.68
CA SER A 26 -8.68 7.31 2.71
C SER A 26 -9.76 7.77 1.72
N ALA A 27 -9.90 9.08 1.48
CA ALA A 27 -10.84 9.60 0.49
C ALA A 27 -10.46 9.18 -0.93
N ILE A 28 -9.16 9.16 -1.25
CA ILE A 28 -8.65 8.67 -2.53
C ILE A 28 -8.98 7.18 -2.69
N TRP A 29 -8.67 6.37 -1.69
CA TRP A 29 -8.99 4.94 -1.71
C TRP A 29 -10.49 4.65 -1.85
N ALA A 30 -11.33 5.39 -1.12
CA ALA A 30 -12.79 5.28 -1.25
C ALA A 30 -13.26 5.56 -2.70
N SER A 31 -12.64 6.53 -3.39
CA SER A 31 -12.96 6.80 -4.80
C SER A 31 -12.67 5.60 -5.71
N PHE A 32 -11.58 4.87 -5.47
CA PHE A 32 -11.28 3.64 -6.21
C PHE A 32 -12.26 2.50 -5.89
N PHE A 33 -12.66 2.34 -4.62
CA PHE A 33 -13.61 1.30 -4.25
C PHE A 33 -15.00 1.54 -4.85
N VAL A 34 -15.45 2.80 -4.91
CA VAL A 34 -16.70 3.17 -5.57
C VAL A 34 -16.62 2.92 -7.07
N ASP A 35 -15.55 3.36 -7.73
CA ASP A 35 -15.38 3.17 -9.18
C ASP A 35 -15.31 1.69 -9.57
N SER A 36 -14.62 0.88 -8.76
CA SER A 36 -14.50 -0.56 -9.02
C SER A 36 -15.76 -1.36 -8.68
N GLY A 37 -16.77 -0.73 -8.08
CA GLY A 37 -17.98 -1.40 -7.61
C GLY A 37 -17.70 -2.42 -6.51
N LEU A 38 -16.78 -2.12 -5.59
CA LEU A 38 -16.48 -3.01 -4.46
C LEU A 38 -17.74 -3.25 -3.63
N SER A 39 -18.12 -4.52 -3.49
CA SER A 39 -19.29 -4.91 -2.70
C SER A 39 -19.11 -4.54 -1.22
N GLN A 40 -20.14 -3.97 -0.61
CA GLN A 40 -20.17 -3.71 0.84
C GLN A 40 -20.02 -5.00 1.66
N ASN A 41 -20.43 -6.16 1.12
CA ASN A 41 -20.31 -7.45 1.77
C ASN A 41 -19.23 -8.32 1.10
N GLY A 42 -18.24 -7.69 0.45
CA GLY A 42 -17.16 -8.39 -0.24
C GLY A 42 -16.17 -9.05 0.72
N VAL A 43 -15.24 -9.80 0.15
CA VAL A 43 -14.10 -10.37 0.84
C VAL A 43 -12.84 -9.66 0.38
N ILE A 44 -12.19 -8.93 1.29
CA ILE A 44 -11.00 -8.17 0.98
C ILE A 44 -9.79 -8.69 1.76
N LEU A 45 -8.62 -8.46 1.17
CA LEU A 45 -7.34 -8.66 1.83
C LEU A 45 -6.56 -7.35 1.79
N GLU A 46 -6.08 -6.90 2.94
CA GLU A 46 -5.07 -5.85 3.03
C GLU A 46 -3.70 -6.45 3.39
N ILE A 47 -2.67 -6.07 2.64
CA ILE A 47 -1.29 -6.52 2.84
C ILE A 47 -0.45 -5.35 3.34
N ALA A 48 0.30 -5.59 4.42
CA ALA A 48 1.19 -4.63 5.08
C ALA A 48 0.47 -3.32 5.48
N PRO A 49 -0.61 -3.39 6.30
CA PRO A 49 -1.32 -2.20 6.75
C PRO A 49 -0.51 -1.34 7.73
N GLY A 50 0.57 -1.89 8.32
CA GLY A 50 1.30 -1.24 9.41
C GLY A 50 0.37 -0.92 10.58
N ALA A 51 0.51 0.27 11.18
CA ALA A 51 -0.40 0.74 12.23
C ALA A 51 -1.40 1.82 11.78
N SER A 52 -1.42 2.21 10.50
CA SER A 52 -2.22 3.34 10.03
C SER A 52 -3.52 2.87 9.36
N PRO A 53 -4.70 3.27 9.86
CA PRO A 53 -5.99 2.74 9.42
C PRO A 53 -6.56 3.43 8.17
N LYS A 54 -5.72 3.81 7.19
CA LYS A 54 -6.16 4.51 5.96
C LYS A 54 -7.23 3.73 5.20
N ILE A 55 -7.03 2.43 5.03
CA ILE A 55 -7.95 1.56 4.31
C ILE A 55 -9.23 1.34 5.12
N ALA A 56 -9.14 1.19 6.45
CA ALA A 56 -10.34 1.12 7.30
C ALA A 56 -11.25 2.34 7.14
N TYR A 57 -10.69 3.56 7.17
CA TYR A 57 -11.46 4.78 6.93
C TYR A 57 -12.04 4.85 5.51
N ALA A 58 -11.33 4.34 4.50
CA ALA A 58 -11.84 4.31 3.13
C ALA A 58 -13.03 3.35 3.00
N LEU A 59 -12.96 2.19 3.66
CA LEU A 59 -14.03 1.20 3.72
C LEU A 59 -15.25 1.69 4.53
N GLU A 60 -15.02 2.48 5.58
CA GLU A 60 -16.10 3.11 6.36
C GLU A 60 -16.92 4.06 5.48
N LYS A 61 -16.26 4.86 4.64
CA LYS A 61 -16.92 5.80 3.72
C LYS A 61 -17.85 5.13 2.70
N ILE A 62 -17.68 3.82 2.45
CA ILE A 62 -18.55 3.04 1.56
C ILE A 62 -19.50 2.09 2.32
N ASP A 63 -19.55 2.19 3.66
CA ASP A 63 -20.34 1.31 4.53
C ASP A 63 -20.03 -0.18 4.30
N PHE A 64 -18.75 -0.52 4.27
CA PHE A 64 -18.29 -1.91 4.15
C PHE A 64 -18.55 -2.71 5.43
N ARG A 65 -19.07 -3.92 5.27
CA ARG A 65 -19.52 -4.85 6.33
C ARG A 65 -19.10 -6.31 6.05
N GLY A 66 -18.24 -6.53 5.06
CA GLY A 66 -17.80 -7.85 4.65
C GLY A 66 -16.66 -8.43 5.50
N ASP A 67 -15.93 -9.38 4.91
CA ASP A 67 -14.78 -10.03 5.52
C ASP A 67 -13.47 -9.30 5.15
N ILE A 68 -12.63 -9.03 6.13
CA ILE A 68 -11.34 -8.34 5.99
C ILE A 68 -10.24 -9.24 6.50
N TYR A 69 -9.34 -9.65 5.63
CA TYR A 69 -8.10 -10.33 5.98
C TYR A 69 -6.99 -9.29 6.08
N LEU A 70 -6.18 -9.34 7.14
CA LEU A 70 -5.02 -8.46 7.32
C LEU A 70 -3.75 -9.30 7.39
N ILE A 71 -2.86 -9.15 6.42
CA ILE A 71 -1.53 -9.77 6.44
C ILE A 71 -0.53 -8.75 6.98
N GLU A 72 -0.01 -9.00 8.18
CA GLU A 72 1.01 -8.19 8.82
C GLU A 72 1.91 -9.09 9.67
N PRO A 73 3.16 -9.37 9.26
CA PRO A 73 4.05 -10.25 10.00
C PRO A 73 4.44 -9.68 11.37
N TYR A 74 4.43 -8.35 11.58
CA TYR A 74 4.73 -7.78 12.89
C TYR A 74 3.52 -7.81 13.81
N GLN A 75 3.53 -8.74 14.78
CA GLN A 75 2.37 -8.99 15.64
C GLN A 75 1.83 -7.76 16.38
N ASP A 76 2.70 -6.85 16.82
CA ASP A 76 2.23 -5.67 17.57
C ASP A 76 1.58 -4.63 16.65
N ALA A 77 2.10 -4.47 15.42
CA ALA A 77 1.40 -3.68 14.39
C ALA A 77 0.06 -4.33 14.06
N LEU A 78 0.02 -5.65 13.83
CA LEU A 78 -1.20 -6.38 13.54
C LEU A 78 -2.26 -6.23 14.65
N LYS A 79 -1.86 -6.33 15.91
CA LYS A 79 -2.76 -6.11 17.07
C LYS A 79 -3.26 -4.67 17.11
N ALA A 80 -2.36 -3.69 16.93
CA ALA A 80 -2.71 -2.27 16.97
C ALA A 80 -3.70 -1.90 15.87
N ILE A 81 -3.42 -2.31 14.63
CA ILE A 81 -4.29 -2.05 13.48
C ILE A 81 -5.61 -2.80 13.60
N SER A 82 -5.60 -4.06 14.08
CA SER A 82 -6.83 -4.83 14.28
C SER A 82 -7.80 -4.14 15.25
N LYS A 83 -7.29 -3.55 16.34
CA LYS A 83 -8.10 -2.78 17.27
C LYS A 83 -8.71 -1.53 16.62
N LYS A 84 -7.95 -0.83 15.77
CA LYS A 84 -8.45 0.33 15.01
C LYS A 84 -9.55 -0.09 14.04
N TYR A 85 -9.33 -1.17 13.29
CA TYR A 85 -10.32 -1.76 12.39
C TYR A 85 -11.63 -2.12 13.09
N GLN A 86 -11.57 -2.80 14.24
CA GLN A 86 -12.75 -3.16 15.03
C GLN A 86 -13.53 -1.93 15.54
N THR A 87 -12.83 -0.81 15.75
CA THR A 87 -13.45 0.45 16.20
C THR A 87 -14.13 1.18 15.04
N ILE A 88 -13.46 1.25 13.88
CA ILE A 88 -13.92 1.98 12.69
C ILE A 88 -15.00 1.19 11.93
N LEU A 89 -14.84 -0.13 11.84
CA LEU A 89 -15.71 -1.04 11.09
C LEU A 89 -16.28 -2.13 12.01
N PRO A 90 -17.12 -1.79 13.00
CA PRO A 90 -17.63 -2.76 13.97
C PRO A 90 -18.53 -3.84 13.36
N GLN A 91 -19.03 -3.63 12.13
CA GLN A 91 -19.87 -4.58 11.41
C GLN A 91 -19.06 -5.51 10.48
N ALA A 92 -17.79 -5.19 10.18
CA ALA A 92 -16.95 -6.03 9.35
C ALA A 92 -16.34 -7.17 10.17
N LYS A 93 -16.11 -8.32 9.53
CA LYS A 93 -15.46 -9.46 10.17
C LYS A 93 -13.97 -9.45 9.88
N LEU A 94 -13.17 -9.32 10.92
CA LEU A 94 -11.72 -9.22 10.81
C LEU A 94 -11.01 -10.58 11.00
N HIS A 95 -10.05 -10.87 10.12
CA HIS A 95 -9.21 -12.07 10.12
C HIS A 95 -7.73 -11.67 10.11
N PRO A 96 -7.12 -11.44 11.29
CA PRO A 96 -5.71 -11.08 11.37
C PRO A 96 -4.81 -12.30 11.07
N LEU A 97 -3.85 -12.13 10.17
CA LEU A 97 -2.89 -13.16 9.73
C LEU A 97 -1.44 -12.68 9.99
N PRO A 98 -0.78 -13.16 11.06
CA PRO A 98 0.59 -12.77 11.42
C PRO A 98 1.62 -13.50 10.56
N CYS A 99 1.61 -13.26 9.26
CA CYS A 99 2.50 -13.93 8.31
C CYS A 99 2.94 -13.00 7.19
N VAL A 100 3.93 -13.44 6.41
CA VAL A 100 4.32 -12.78 5.15
C VAL A 100 3.37 -13.20 4.02
N LEU A 101 3.45 -12.49 2.89
CA LEU A 101 2.57 -12.70 1.73
C LEU A 101 2.51 -14.17 1.30
N ILE A 102 3.65 -14.83 1.13
CA ILE A 102 3.68 -16.20 0.61
C ILE A 102 3.09 -17.23 1.57
N ASP A 103 3.30 -17.06 2.87
CA ASP A 103 2.80 -17.97 3.91
C ASP A 103 1.28 -17.84 4.10
N SER A 104 0.70 -16.71 3.69
CA SER A 104 -0.74 -16.46 3.80
C SER A 104 -1.60 -17.34 2.88
N LEU A 105 -1.05 -17.89 1.80
CA LEU A 105 -1.81 -18.56 0.74
C LEU A 105 -2.74 -19.68 1.24
N ASN A 106 -2.31 -20.40 2.28
CA ASN A 106 -3.09 -21.50 2.87
C ASN A 106 -4.17 -21.05 3.86
N HIS A 107 -4.20 -19.77 4.22
CA HIS A 107 -5.11 -19.19 5.21
C HIS A 107 -6.20 -18.32 4.57
N LEU A 108 -6.06 -18.01 3.28
CA LEU A 108 -6.98 -17.16 2.55
C LEU A 108 -8.18 -17.95 2.00
N PRO A 109 -9.33 -17.29 1.84
CA PRO A 109 -10.48 -17.88 1.18
C PRO A 109 -10.19 -18.08 -0.31
N ARG A 110 -10.97 -18.96 -0.96
CA ARG A 110 -10.78 -19.30 -2.39
C ARG A 110 -11.01 -18.12 -3.34
N GLU A 111 -11.84 -17.17 -2.95
CA GLU A 111 -12.14 -15.99 -3.75
C GLU A 111 -11.94 -14.73 -2.91
N LEU A 112 -11.20 -13.77 -3.48
CA LEU A 112 -11.06 -12.41 -2.97
C LEU A 112 -11.65 -11.43 -3.98
N ASP A 113 -12.51 -10.53 -3.49
CA ASP A 113 -13.06 -9.45 -4.30
C ASP A 113 -12.02 -8.36 -4.53
N CYS A 114 -11.18 -8.07 -3.53
CA CYS A 114 -10.13 -7.07 -3.65
C CYS A 114 -8.91 -7.39 -2.78
N VAL A 115 -7.73 -7.20 -3.34
CA VAL A 115 -6.46 -7.18 -2.62
C VAL A 115 -5.95 -5.75 -2.63
N ILE A 116 -5.63 -5.21 -1.46
CA ILE A 116 -5.25 -3.82 -1.24
C ILE A 116 -3.88 -3.80 -0.59
N SER A 117 -2.99 -2.92 -1.06
CA SER A 117 -1.70 -2.72 -0.41
C SER A 117 -1.23 -1.28 -0.56
N HIS A 118 -1.15 -0.58 0.57
CA HIS A 118 -0.80 0.83 0.61
C HIS A 118 0.63 1.01 1.08
N HIS A 119 1.51 1.45 0.16
CA HIS A 119 2.92 1.70 0.40
C HIS A 119 3.70 0.47 0.94
N PRO A 120 3.57 -0.72 0.33
CA PRO A 120 4.13 -1.93 0.93
C PRO A 120 5.59 -2.22 0.56
N LEU A 121 6.09 -1.69 -0.56
CA LEU A 121 7.26 -2.27 -1.22
C LEU A 121 8.57 -1.92 -0.52
N ASP A 122 8.69 -0.71 0.02
CA ASP A 122 9.81 -0.31 0.86
C ASP A 122 9.88 -1.14 2.15
N ASP A 123 8.75 -1.37 2.81
CA ASP A 123 8.68 -2.23 3.99
C ASP A 123 9.04 -3.67 3.64
N MET A 124 8.54 -4.20 2.52
CA MET A 124 8.90 -5.53 2.04
C MET A 124 10.39 -5.66 1.72
N ILE A 125 11.02 -4.65 1.09
CA ILE A 125 12.47 -4.64 0.82
C ILE A 125 13.25 -4.71 2.14
N MET A 126 12.84 -3.92 3.12
CA MET A 126 13.50 -3.86 4.42
C MET A 126 13.29 -5.12 5.26
N ALA A 127 12.14 -5.77 5.09
CA ALA A 127 11.74 -6.98 5.79
C ALA A 127 12.30 -8.27 5.17
N MET A 128 12.73 -8.25 3.90
CA MET A 128 13.18 -9.44 3.18
C MET A 128 14.62 -9.85 3.57
N ASP A 129 14.80 -10.23 4.83
CA ASP A 129 16.00 -10.87 5.34
C ASP A 129 15.65 -11.93 6.39
N ASP A 130 16.46 -12.98 6.48
CA ASP A 130 16.18 -14.18 7.28
C ASP A 130 16.38 -13.99 8.80
N ASP A 131 16.43 -12.75 9.30
CA ASP A 131 16.61 -12.45 10.73
C ASP A 131 15.33 -11.83 11.35
N PRO A 132 14.49 -12.64 12.01
CA PRO A 132 13.29 -12.18 12.70
C PRO A 132 13.54 -11.12 13.78
N GLN A 133 14.74 -11.09 14.41
CA GLN A 133 15.05 -10.10 15.44
C GLN A 133 15.28 -8.72 14.83
N ILE A 134 15.86 -8.67 13.62
CA ILE A 134 15.99 -7.42 12.87
C ILE A 134 14.61 -6.93 12.46
N PHE A 135 13.73 -7.80 11.99
CA PHE A 135 12.36 -7.46 11.62
C PHE A 135 11.57 -6.82 12.78
N GLU A 136 11.54 -7.44 13.97
CA GLU A 136 10.86 -6.87 15.14
C GLU A 136 11.45 -5.50 15.56
N GLN A 137 12.77 -5.35 15.49
CA GLN A 137 13.43 -4.08 15.83
C GLN A 137 13.15 -3.00 14.77
N LEU A 138 13.07 -3.38 13.49
CA LEU A 138 12.84 -2.47 12.37
C LEU A 138 11.46 -1.83 12.40
N PHE A 139 10.45 -2.49 12.96
CA PHE A 139 9.07 -1.99 12.97
C PHE A 139 8.52 -1.66 14.38
N SER A 140 9.33 -1.83 15.43
CA SER A 140 8.97 -1.47 16.81
C SER A 140 8.56 0.00 17.02
N TRP A 141 8.91 0.89 16.10
CA TRP A 141 8.59 2.33 16.13
C TRP A 141 7.26 2.69 15.46
N VAL A 142 6.61 1.75 14.75
CA VAL A 142 5.39 2.01 13.93
C VAL A 142 4.20 2.50 14.78
N ASN A 143 4.28 2.39 16.11
CA ASN A 143 3.29 2.93 17.06
C ASN A 143 3.65 4.31 17.65
N GLN A 144 4.70 5.00 17.17
CA GLN A 144 5.09 6.32 17.69
C GLN A 144 4.41 7.44 16.89
N ASP A 145 3.86 8.45 17.60
CA ASP A 145 3.22 9.63 17.01
C ASP A 145 4.22 10.62 16.36
N LYS A 146 5.45 10.20 16.03
CA LYS A 146 6.51 11.05 15.48
C LYS A 146 6.90 10.62 14.08
N LEU A 147 7.01 11.60 13.18
CA LEU A 147 7.53 11.46 11.81
C LEU A 147 9.07 11.39 11.80
N GLU A 148 9.66 10.43 12.52
CA GLU A 148 11.11 10.23 12.59
C GLU A 148 11.49 8.80 12.19
N ILE A 149 12.47 8.65 11.31
CA ILE A 149 13.01 7.33 10.97
C ILE A 149 13.89 6.84 12.13
N HIS A 150 13.62 5.63 12.61
CA HIS A 150 14.48 5.01 13.60
C HIS A 150 15.90 4.78 13.03
N PRO A 151 16.99 5.18 13.73
CA PRO A 151 18.35 5.06 13.20
C PRO A 151 18.76 3.66 12.73
N LYS A 152 18.23 2.60 13.36
CA LYS A 152 18.46 1.21 12.91
C LYS A 152 17.87 0.93 11.53
N PHE A 153 16.72 1.52 11.21
CA PHE A 153 16.09 1.39 9.89
C PHE A 153 16.98 2.04 8.82
N ALA A 154 17.50 3.24 9.10
CA ALA A 154 18.43 3.92 8.19
C ALA A 154 19.76 3.17 8.02
N ALA A 155 20.37 2.71 9.12
CA ALA A 155 21.60 1.93 9.08
C ALA A 155 21.42 0.62 8.30
N ARG A 156 20.27 -0.03 8.47
CA ARG A 156 19.93 -1.25 7.74
C ARG A 156 19.82 -1.00 6.24
N TRP A 157 19.13 0.07 5.84
CA TRP A 157 19.03 0.43 4.43
C TRP A 157 20.41 0.70 3.83
N GLN A 158 21.28 1.43 4.53
CA GLN A 158 22.65 1.67 4.08
C GLN A 158 23.45 0.38 3.86
N GLN A 159 23.28 -0.63 4.73
CA GLN A 159 23.92 -1.93 4.58
C GLN A 159 23.41 -2.69 3.34
N LEU A 160 22.09 -2.71 3.13
CA LEU A 160 21.49 -3.33 1.94
C LEU A 160 21.90 -2.60 0.66
N HIS A 161 21.85 -1.27 0.67
CA HIS A 161 22.19 -0.41 -0.46
C HIS A 161 23.66 -0.51 -0.88
N ALA A 162 24.56 -0.87 0.05
CA ALA A 162 25.95 -1.17 -0.26
C ALA A 162 26.15 -2.54 -0.98
N ASN A 163 25.10 -3.36 -1.09
CA ASN A 163 25.14 -4.68 -1.74
C ASN A 163 24.05 -4.80 -2.84
N PRO A 164 24.34 -4.33 -4.07
CA PRO A 164 23.38 -4.34 -5.19
C PRO A 164 22.86 -5.74 -5.55
N ASP A 165 23.68 -6.78 -5.42
CA ASP A 165 23.27 -8.16 -5.73
C ASP A 165 22.20 -8.65 -4.75
N LYS A 166 22.36 -8.33 -3.46
CA LYS A 166 21.35 -8.67 -2.44
C LYS A 166 20.05 -7.90 -2.67
N ILE A 167 20.09 -6.62 -3.06
CA ILE A 167 18.89 -5.86 -3.44
C ILE A 167 18.19 -6.53 -4.63
N SER A 168 18.92 -6.86 -5.69
CA SER A 168 18.36 -7.54 -6.86
C SER A 168 17.70 -8.88 -6.49
N GLN A 169 18.32 -9.66 -5.60
CA GLN A 169 17.72 -10.89 -5.07
C GLN A 169 16.42 -10.64 -4.31
N ILE A 170 16.39 -9.63 -3.43
CA ILE A 170 15.19 -9.22 -2.69
C ILE A 170 14.07 -8.80 -3.64
N GLU A 171 14.37 -7.94 -4.62
CA GLU A 171 13.39 -7.47 -5.62
C GLU A 171 12.84 -8.62 -6.46
N ASN A 172 13.70 -9.55 -6.88
CA ASN A 172 13.29 -10.76 -7.60
C ASN A 172 12.35 -11.62 -6.75
N GLU A 173 12.66 -11.78 -5.46
CA GLU A 173 11.85 -12.59 -4.55
C GLU A 173 10.50 -11.94 -4.26
N ILE A 174 10.45 -10.63 -3.97
CA ILE A 174 9.18 -9.90 -3.78
C ILE A 174 8.33 -10.00 -5.05
N THR A 175 8.94 -9.79 -6.22
CA THR A 175 8.24 -9.93 -7.51
C THR A 175 7.66 -11.34 -7.68
N ARG A 176 8.46 -12.37 -7.39
CA ARG A 176 8.04 -13.77 -7.47
C ARG A 176 6.87 -14.06 -6.54
N GLN A 177 6.92 -13.56 -5.30
CA GLN A 177 5.84 -13.76 -4.32
C GLN A 177 4.54 -13.11 -4.79
N TRP A 178 4.57 -11.87 -5.30
CA TRP A 178 3.38 -11.20 -5.83
C TRP A 178 2.80 -11.91 -7.06
N VAL A 179 3.65 -12.33 -8.01
CA VAL A 179 3.20 -13.07 -9.20
C VAL A 179 2.54 -14.38 -8.78
N LEU A 180 3.21 -15.17 -7.94
CA LEU A 180 2.68 -16.44 -7.46
C LEU A 180 1.39 -16.26 -6.69
N PHE A 181 1.30 -15.22 -5.85
CA PHE A 181 0.09 -14.88 -5.11
C PHE A 181 -1.08 -14.57 -6.05
N VAL A 182 -0.89 -13.68 -7.03
CA VAL A 182 -1.95 -13.31 -7.98
C VAL A 182 -2.37 -14.50 -8.85
N GLU A 183 -1.42 -15.34 -9.27
CA GLU A 183 -1.70 -16.54 -10.07
C GLU A 183 -2.51 -17.59 -9.30
N GLN A 184 -2.23 -17.79 -8.01
CA GLN A 184 -2.91 -18.79 -7.18
C GLN A 184 -4.26 -18.29 -6.65
N ILE A 185 -4.30 -17.06 -6.14
CA ILE A 185 -5.51 -16.50 -5.50
C ILE A 185 -6.47 -15.92 -6.55
N GLN A 186 -5.95 -15.46 -7.69
CA GLN A 186 -6.73 -14.86 -8.78
C GLN A 186 -7.74 -13.82 -8.29
N PRO A 187 -7.33 -12.80 -7.52
CA PRO A 187 -8.26 -11.83 -6.97
C PRO A 187 -9.01 -11.10 -8.09
N LYS A 188 -10.28 -10.71 -7.87
CA LYS A 188 -11.04 -9.96 -8.89
C LYS A 188 -10.39 -8.60 -9.15
N LEU A 189 -9.93 -7.95 -8.08
CA LEU A 189 -9.20 -6.68 -8.12
C LEU A 189 -7.91 -6.79 -7.29
N LEU A 190 -6.85 -6.15 -7.77
CA LEU A 190 -5.65 -5.87 -6.98
C LEU A 190 -5.36 -4.39 -7.12
N MET A 191 -5.24 -3.68 -6.01
CA MET A 191 -4.94 -2.27 -5.95
C MET A 191 -3.73 -2.05 -5.05
N MET A 192 -2.69 -1.47 -5.62
CA MET A 192 -1.48 -1.11 -4.89
C MET A 192 -1.12 0.34 -5.19
N SER A 193 -0.78 1.08 -4.15
CA SER A 193 -0.18 2.41 -4.29
C SER A 193 1.22 2.40 -3.71
N GLN A 194 2.20 2.90 -4.45
CA GLN A 194 3.53 3.19 -3.92
C GLN A 194 3.93 4.55 -4.47
N TYR A 195 4.23 5.49 -3.60
CA TYR A 195 4.76 6.82 -3.93
C TYR A 195 5.89 7.15 -2.95
N PRO A 196 6.74 8.16 -3.18
CA PRO A 196 7.77 8.54 -2.20
C PRO A 196 7.15 8.98 -0.86
N SER A 197 7.67 8.47 0.25
CA SER A 197 7.27 8.92 1.59
C SER A 197 8.08 10.12 2.04
N LEU A 198 7.43 11.17 2.56
CA LEU A 198 8.10 12.34 3.16
C LEU A 198 9.08 11.96 4.27
N VAL A 199 8.74 10.92 5.03
CA VAL A 199 9.58 10.45 6.13
C VAL A 199 10.91 9.92 5.57
N LEU A 200 10.89 9.31 4.38
CA LEU A 200 12.05 8.77 3.68
C LEU A 200 12.80 9.79 2.80
N GLU A 201 12.33 11.03 2.65
CA GLU A 201 12.96 12.10 1.85
C GLU A 201 14.24 12.70 2.50
N THR A 202 14.94 11.92 3.33
CA THR A 202 16.27 12.28 3.84
C THR A 202 17.35 11.82 2.86
N GLU A 203 18.52 12.50 2.85
CA GLU A 203 19.64 12.15 1.96
C GLU A 203 20.02 10.66 2.02
N THR A 204 19.87 10.03 3.18
CA THR A 204 20.25 8.65 3.42
C THR A 204 19.19 7.63 2.99
N MET A 205 17.94 8.04 2.79
CA MET A 205 16.80 7.13 2.60
C MET A 205 16.06 7.33 1.29
N CYS A 206 16.29 8.43 0.56
CA CYS A 206 15.59 8.71 -0.69
C CYS A 206 15.84 7.64 -1.77
N SER A 207 16.93 6.87 -1.68
CA SER A 207 17.19 5.75 -2.58
C SER A 207 16.26 4.55 -2.32
N LEU A 208 15.73 4.37 -1.10
CA LEU A 208 14.72 3.35 -0.81
C LEU A 208 13.40 3.67 -1.53
N ASN A 209 12.96 4.95 -1.49
CA ASN A 209 11.82 5.41 -2.28
C ASN A 209 11.97 5.03 -3.76
N LYS A 210 13.18 5.23 -4.33
CA LYS A 210 13.47 4.90 -5.73
C LYS A 210 13.41 3.40 -6.00
N GLN A 211 13.94 2.55 -5.12
CA GLN A 211 13.86 1.10 -5.31
C GLN A 211 12.42 0.57 -5.20
N ALA A 212 11.65 1.05 -4.23
CA ALA A 212 10.24 0.70 -4.11
C ALA A 212 9.45 1.09 -5.38
N GLN A 213 9.76 2.25 -5.97
CA GLN A 213 9.19 2.66 -7.25
C GLN A 213 9.57 1.75 -8.42
N LEU A 214 10.85 1.38 -8.53
CA LEU A 214 11.32 0.47 -9.58
C LEU A 214 10.64 -0.90 -9.46
N LEU A 215 10.45 -1.38 -8.23
CA LEU A 215 9.73 -2.63 -7.96
C LEU A 215 8.24 -2.53 -8.35
N LEU A 216 7.57 -1.40 -8.08
CA LEU A 216 6.20 -1.16 -8.57
C LEU A 216 6.14 -1.23 -10.10
N GLN A 217 7.07 -0.57 -10.80
CA GLN A 217 7.10 -0.58 -12.26
C GLN A 217 7.32 -1.99 -12.81
N ARG A 218 8.16 -2.78 -12.15
CA ARG A 218 8.36 -4.19 -12.49
C ARG A 218 7.07 -5.00 -12.33
N LEU A 219 6.35 -4.85 -11.22
CA LEU A 219 5.04 -5.49 -11.04
C LEU A 219 4.02 -5.04 -12.10
N LYS A 220 3.97 -3.75 -12.45
CA LYS A 220 3.12 -3.24 -13.54
C LYS A 220 3.44 -3.91 -14.87
N GLN A 221 4.73 -4.14 -15.18
CA GLN A 221 5.14 -4.86 -16.40
C GLN A 221 4.66 -6.31 -16.40
N TYR A 222 4.74 -7.02 -15.27
CA TYR A 222 4.22 -8.39 -15.18
C TYR A 222 2.70 -8.45 -15.39
N PHE A 223 1.96 -7.53 -14.81
CA PHE A 223 0.49 -7.52 -14.83
C PHE A 223 -0.13 -6.70 -15.97
N HIS A 224 0.66 -6.24 -16.95
CA HIS A 224 0.26 -5.25 -17.96
C HIS A 224 -1.04 -5.54 -18.71
N LYS A 225 -1.39 -6.82 -18.94
CA LYS A 225 -2.61 -7.21 -19.67
C LYS A 225 -3.89 -7.03 -18.86
N GLN A 226 -3.77 -6.93 -17.55
CA GLN A 226 -4.88 -6.81 -16.61
C GLN A 226 -4.89 -5.47 -15.89
N LEU A 227 -3.97 -4.56 -16.25
CA LEU A 227 -3.97 -3.22 -15.67
C LEU A 227 -5.10 -2.39 -16.27
N ILE A 228 -5.81 -1.68 -15.40
CA ILE A 228 -6.65 -0.56 -15.81
C ILE A 228 -5.74 0.52 -16.38
N ALA A 229 -6.14 1.12 -17.50
CA ALA A 229 -5.34 2.12 -18.20
C ALA A 229 -5.06 3.33 -17.29
N ASP A 230 -3.80 3.80 -17.28
CA ASP A 230 -3.36 4.94 -16.46
C ASP A 230 -4.23 6.19 -16.68
N ARG A 231 -4.82 6.38 -17.88
CA ARG A 231 -5.76 7.49 -18.15
C ARG A 231 -6.98 7.45 -17.23
N HIS A 232 -7.57 6.27 -17.04
CA HIS A 232 -8.76 6.08 -16.21
C HIS A 232 -8.40 6.28 -14.73
N VAL A 233 -7.28 5.69 -14.31
CA VAL A 233 -6.74 5.88 -12.96
C VAL A 233 -6.48 7.38 -12.69
N GLN A 234 -5.88 8.09 -13.65
CA GLN A 234 -5.61 9.52 -13.50
C GLN A 234 -6.88 10.36 -13.47
N ASP A 235 -7.89 10.02 -14.26
CA ASP A 235 -9.20 10.70 -14.25
C ASP A 235 -9.85 10.59 -12.87
N LEU A 236 -9.79 9.43 -12.22
CA LEU A 236 -10.25 9.24 -10.83
C LEU A 236 -9.43 10.09 -9.84
N LEU A 237 -8.11 10.05 -9.93
CA LEU A 237 -7.23 10.83 -9.06
C LEU A 237 -7.48 12.34 -9.18
N ASN A 238 -7.81 12.83 -10.38
CA ASN A 238 -8.11 14.23 -10.66
C ASN A 238 -9.42 14.75 -10.03
N HIS A 239 -10.25 13.87 -9.45
CA HIS A 239 -11.42 14.25 -8.66
C HIS A 239 -11.10 14.52 -7.18
N ASN A 240 -9.92 14.12 -6.72
CA ASN A 240 -9.50 14.35 -5.34
C ASN A 240 -8.87 15.74 -5.19
N LYS A 241 -8.92 16.28 -3.96
CA LYS A 241 -8.36 17.60 -3.66
C LYS A 241 -6.85 17.60 -3.93
N ASN A 242 -6.39 18.60 -4.66
CA ASN A 242 -4.98 18.89 -4.86
C ASN A 242 -4.67 20.26 -4.23
N TYR A 243 -3.47 20.42 -3.68
CA TYR A 243 -3.07 21.61 -2.92
C TYR A 243 -1.80 22.26 -3.47
N ASN A 244 -1.46 21.99 -4.74
CA ASN A 244 -0.16 22.33 -5.36
C ASN A 244 1.06 21.93 -4.51
N PHE A 245 0.91 20.91 -3.67
CA PHE A 245 1.99 20.36 -2.89
C PHE A 245 2.59 19.20 -3.67
N ASP A 246 3.90 19.25 -3.95
CA ASP A 246 4.54 18.35 -4.92
C ASP A 246 4.30 16.88 -4.62
N LEU A 247 4.40 16.47 -3.35
CA LEU A 247 4.08 15.10 -2.95
C LEU A 247 2.65 14.71 -3.34
N ILE A 248 1.68 15.57 -3.09
CA ILE A 248 0.28 15.25 -3.38
C ILE A 248 0.04 15.26 -4.88
N GLY A 249 0.37 16.35 -5.57
CA GLY A 249 0.02 16.52 -6.98
C GLY A 249 0.85 15.64 -7.93
N ASN A 250 2.15 15.52 -7.69
CA ASN A 250 3.06 14.82 -8.60
C ASN A 250 3.27 13.36 -8.21
N GLU A 251 3.00 12.98 -6.96
CA GLU A 251 3.22 11.62 -6.48
C GLU A 251 1.94 10.90 -6.07
N VAL A 252 1.21 11.35 -5.04
CA VAL A 252 -0.01 10.65 -4.57
C VAL A 252 -1.10 10.63 -5.63
N LEU A 253 -1.35 11.75 -6.31
CA LEU A 253 -2.36 11.89 -7.36
C LEU A 253 -1.83 11.61 -8.77
N ASN A 254 -0.82 10.75 -8.88
CA ASN A 254 -0.21 10.40 -10.16
C ASN A 254 -0.36 8.90 -10.46
N ALA A 255 -1.09 8.56 -11.52
CA ALA A 255 -1.38 7.18 -11.90
C ALA A 255 -0.11 6.30 -12.09
N LYS A 256 1.06 6.90 -12.35
CA LYS A 256 2.34 6.16 -12.44
C LYS A 256 2.65 5.37 -11.15
N ASN A 257 2.19 5.88 -10.00
CA ASN A 257 2.42 5.39 -8.64
C ASN A 257 1.32 4.45 -8.15
N TRP A 258 0.40 4.07 -9.05
CA TRP A 258 -0.70 3.16 -8.78
C TRP A 258 -0.63 1.96 -9.73
N LEU A 259 -0.90 0.80 -9.17
CA LEU A 259 -1.12 -0.45 -9.88
C LEU A 259 -2.55 -0.88 -9.58
N ILE A 260 -3.43 -0.70 -10.57
CA ILE A 260 -4.83 -1.13 -10.49
C ILE A 260 -5.02 -2.26 -11.50
N TYR A 261 -5.15 -3.47 -10.99
CA TYR A 261 -5.37 -4.70 -11.72
C TYR A 261 -6.85 -5.10 -11.62
N ASN A 262 -7.41 -5.55 -12.74
CA ASN A 262 -8.74 -6.16 -12.79
C ASN A 262 -8.68 -7.46 -13.57
N ARG A 263 -9.07 -8.58 -12.94
CA ARG A 263 -9.02 -9.91 -13.58
C ARG A 263 -9.87 -9.98 -14.86
N ASN A 264 -10.95 -9.21 -14.91
CA ASN A 264 -11.88 -9.18 -16.02
C ASN A 264 -11.53 -8.15 -17.09
N SER A 265 -10.51 -7.30 -16.89
CA SER A 265 -10.05 -6.43 -17.96
C SER A 265 -9.33 -7.28 -19.00
N SER A 266 -10.06 -7.68 -20.03
CA SER A 266 -9.47 -8.06 -21.30
C SER A 266 -9.17 -6.75 -22.02
N SER A 267 -7.90 -6.43 -22.27
CA SER A 267 -7.53 -5.29 -23.12
C SER A 267 -8.37 -5.34 -24.40
N PRO A 268 -9.18 -4.30 -24.70
CA PRO A 268 -9.76 -4.19 -26.03
C PRO A 268 -8.64 -3.80 -26.99
N GLY A 269 -8.07 -4.79 -27.69
CA GLY A 269 -7.21 -4.63 -28.87
C GLY A 269 -5.92 -3.81 -28.68
N ALA A 270 -4.78 -4.49 -28.67
CA ALA A 270 -3.56 -3.91 -29.24
C ALA A 270 -3.66 -3.86 -30.76
#